data_AF-A0A4S2TNJ7-F1
#
_entry.id   AF-A0A4S2TNJ7-F1
#
_cell.length_a   1.000
_cell.length_b   1.000
_cell.length_c   1.000
_cell.angle_alpha   90.00
_cell.angle_beta   90.00
_cell.angle_gamma   90.00
#
_symmetry.space_group_name_H-M   'P 1'
#
loop_
_entity.id
_entity.type
_entity.pdbx_description
1 polymer ?
#
loop_
_entity_poly.entity_id
_entity_poly.type
_entity_poly.pdbx_seq_one_letter_code
_entity_poly.pdbx_strand_id
1 'polypeptide(L)'
;PPRPGARAAAARTAARLRELLGGGSDDALAAMAAVAAVNTTVAALPRAVAWCADARLWDQADDPGLRPRLVDELLRVTAASPLLPRVAAADGSVGGCPVRAGDRLLLFARHAAEAHRRDPDARRPAPAGVAALVFGAGPHACPGAALARAQLFDLLAALAPHRPVVTRARVDRRAALPGWRVLRVGAGA
;
A
#
# COMPACT_ATOMS: atom_id res chain seq x y z
N PRO A 1 26.57 -1.85 8.99
CA PRO A 1 26.86 -3.27 8.70
C PRO A 1 25.59 -4.15 8.71
N PRO A 2 25.39 -5.06 7.74
CA PRO A 2 24.31 -6.04 7.81
C PRO A 2 24.50 -6.91 9.06
N ARG A 3 23.40 -7.25 9.75
CA ARG A 3 23.46 -8.12 10.93
C ARG A 3 24.06 -9.48 10.55
N PRO A 4 24.96 -10.05 11.36
CA PRO A 4 25.42 -11.42 11.17
C PRO A 4 24.22 -12.37 10.98
N GLY A 5 24.26 -13.21 9.95
CA GLY A 5 23.16 -14.15 9.65
C GLY A 5 21.98 -13.60 8.84
N ALA A 6 21.92 -12.28 8.56
CA ALA A 6 20.81 -11.70 7.77
C ALA A 6 20.72 -12.27 6.35
N ARG A 7 21.86 -12.53 5.70
CA ARG A 7 21.91 -13.18 4.38
C ARG A 7 21.41 -14.63 4.43
N ALA A 8 21.82 -15.39 5.44
CA ALA A 8 21.38 -16.77 5.62
C ALA A 8 19.88 -16.86 5.94
N ALA A 9 19.36 -15.94 6.75
CA ALA A 9 17.93 -15.84 7.04
C ALA A 9 17.13 -15.50 5.77
N ALA A 10 17.55 -14.50 5.00
CA ALA A 10 16.91 -14.15 3.73
C ALA A 10 16.91 -15.31 2.73
N ALA A 11 18.03 -16.05 2.63
CA ALA A 11 18.13 -17.22 1.77
C ALA A 11 17.17 -18.34 2.19
N ARG A 12 17.05 -18.62 3.50
CA ARG A 12 16.09 -19.60 4.03
C ARG A 12 14.63 -19.20 3.75
N THR A 13 14.29 -17.93 3.98
CA THR A 13 12.93 -17.43 3.69
C THR A 13 12.60 -17.53 2.21
N ALA A 14 13.52 -17.16 1.32
CA ALA A 14 13.33 -17.29 -0.13
C ALA A 14 13.18 -18.76 -0.56
N ALA A 15 13.96 -19.68 0.02
CA ALA A 15 13.83 -21.12 -0.23
C ALA A 15 12.45 -21.64 0.21
N ARG A 16 11.99 -21.27 1.41
CA ARG A 16 10.67 -21.68 1.91
C ARG A 16 9.52 -21.13 1.07
N LEU A 17 9.62 -19.90 0.58
CA LEU A 17 8.62 -19.31 -0.30
C LEU A 17 8.52 -20.06 -1.63
N ARG A 18 9.65 -20.42 -2.24
CA ARG A 18 9.67 -21.23 -3.47
C ARG A 18 9.04 -22.61 -3.26
N GLU A 19 9.35 -23.27 -2.14
CA GLU A 19 8.76 -24.56 -1.79
C GLU A 19 7.23 -24.48 -1.67
N LEU A 20 6.70 -23.42 -1.05
CA LEU A 20 5.25 -23.20 -0.92
C LEU A 20 4.56 -22.91 -2.26
N LEU A 21 5.31 -22.54 -3.31
CA LEU A 21 4.77 -22.06 -4.58
C LEU A 21 4.97 -23.01 -5.76
N GLY A 22 5.69 -24.13 -5.58
CA GLY A 22 5.62 -25.27 -6.50
C GLY A 22 6.87 -25.62 -7.33
N GLY A 23 7.99 -24.92 -7.18
CA GLY A 23 9.31 -25.22 -7.76
C GLY A 23 9.59 -24.80 -9.23
N GLY A 24 8.71 -24.10 -9.94
CA GLY A 24 8.85 -23.68 -11.34
C GLY A 24 9.66 -22.39 -11.60
N SER A 25 10.00 -22.10 -12.86
CA SER A 25 10.74 -20.87 -13.24
C SER A 25 9.92 -19.58 -13.06
N ASP A 26 8.59 -19.68 -13.07
CA ASP A 26 7.66 -18.60 -12.73
C ASP A 26 7.59 -18.35 -11.21
N ASP A 27 8.16 -19.21 -10.38
CA ASP A 27 8.03 -19.14 -8.93
C ASP A 27 8.66 -17.92 -8.30
N ALA A 28 9.76 -17.41 -8.86
CA ALA A 28 10.41 -16.24 -8.28
C ALA A 28 9.52 -15.00 -8.44
N LEU A 29 8.89 -14.86 -9.62
CA LEU A 29 7.92 -13.82 -9.88
C LEU A 29 6.63 -14.06 -9.07
N ALA A 30 6.12 -15.29 -9.01
CA ALA A 30 4.96 -15.66 -8.21
C ALA A 30 5.19 -15.41 -6.71
N ALA A 31 6.38 -15.74 -6.19
CA ALA A 31 6.77 -15.50 -4.81
C ALA A 31 6.87 -14.01 -4.51
N MET A 32 7.51 -13.25 -5.40
CA MET A 32 7.60 -11.80 -5.28
C MET A 32 6.20 -11.17 -5.33
N ALA A 33 5.35 -11.59 -6.26
CA ALA A 33 3.98 -11.11 -6.40
C ALA A 33 3.14 -11.45 -5.16
N ALA A 34 3.23 -12.68 -4.64
CA ALA A 34 2.54 -13.09 -3.42
C ALA A 34 2.97 -12.26 -2.20
N VAL A 35 4.28 -12.10 -2.00
CA VAL A 35 4.82 -11.28 -0.90
C VAL A 35 4.39 -9.81 -1.05
N ALA A 36 4.51 -9.25 -2.24
CA ALA A 36 4.13 -7.87 -2.52
C ALA A 36 2.63 -7.66 -2.26
N ALA A 37 1.77 -8.47 -2.88
CA ALA A 37 0.32 -8.39 -2.76
C ALA A 37 -0.12 -8.54 -1.30
N VAL A 38 0.31 -9.59 -0.60
CA VAL A 38 -0.11 -9.85 0.78
C VAL A 38 0.31 -8.74 1.72
N ASN A 39 1.60 -8.34 1.71
CA ASN A 39 2.09 -7.35 2.66
C ASN A 39 1.43 -5.98 2.45
N THR A 40 1.29 -5.52 1.20
CA THR A 40 0.67 -4.22 0.95
C THR A 40 -0.84 -4.23 1.18
N THR A 41 -1.52 -5.33 0.87
CA THR A 41 -2.97 -5.45 1.08
C THR A 41 -3.31 -5.51 2.58
N VAL A 42 -2.59 -6.30 3.36
CA VAL A 42 -2.76 -6.36 4.83
C VAL A 42 -2.40 -5.02 5.49
N ALA A 43 -1.44 -4.28 4.92
CA ALA A 43 -1.17 -2.92 5.36
C ALA A 43 -2.29 -1.94 4.95
N ALA A 44 -2.85 -2.02 3.74
CA ALA A 44 -3.79 -1.04 3.20
C ALA A 44 -5.23 -1.21 3.72
N LEU A 45 -5.80 -2.42 3.60
CA LEU A 45 -7.23 -2.63 3.74
C LEU A 45 -7.76 -2.35 5.15
N PRO A 46 -7.14 -2.86 6.23
CA PRO A 46 -7.57 -2.48 7.57
C PRO A 46 -7.46 -0.96 7.77
N ARG A 47 -6.48 -0.30 7.11
CA ARG A 47 -6.25 1.14 7.30
C ARG A 47 -7.32 1.96 6.61
N ALA A 48 -7.77 1.50 5.46
CA ALA A 48 -8.92 2.06 4.79
C ALA A 48 -10.19 1.95 5.65
N VAL A 49 -10.44 0.80 6.30
CA VAL A 49 -11.58 0.63 7.22
C VAL A 49 -11.50 1.58 8.41
N ALA A 50 -10.34 1.73 9.05
CA ALA A 50 -10.17 2.68 10.14
C ALA A 50 -10.36 4.14 9.68
N TRP A 51 -9.87 4.51 8.50
CA TRP A 51 -10.12 5.82 7.89
C TRP A 51 -11.62 6.06 7.70
N CYS A 52 -12.36 5.08 7.19
CA CYS A 52 -13.81 5.22 7.03
C CYS A 52 -14.53 5.44 8.35
N ALA A 53 -14.14 4.73 9.40
CA ALA A 53 -14.67 4.89 10.74
C ALA A 53 -14.34 6.27 11.34
N ASP A 54 -13.06 6.63 11.36
CA ASP A 54 -12.57 7.84 12.05
C ASP A 54 -12.98 9.13 11.33
N ALA A 55 -12.95 9.13 9.98
CA ALA A 55 -13.30 10.28 9.15
C ALA A 55 -14.76 10.26 8.66
N ARG A 56 -15.60 9.32 9.15
CA ARG A 56 -17.02 9.20 8.80
C ARG A 56 -17.28 9.11 7.29
N LEU A 57 -16.53 8.25 6.60
CA LEU A 57 -16.60 8.09 5.14
C LEU A 57 -17.61 7.01 4.70
N TRP A 58 -18.29 6.35 5.63
CA TRP A 58 -19.21 5.25 5.30
C TRP A 58 -20.34 5.67 4.37
N ASP A 59 -20.83 6.91 4.42
CA ASP A 59 -21.82 7.41 3.43
C ASP A 59 -21.26 7.45 2.00
N GLN A 60 -19.98 7.84 1.85
CA GLN A 60 -19.32 7.86 0.54
C GLN A 60 -18.97 6.44 0.07
N ALA A 61 -18.75 5.52 1.01
CA ALA A 61 -18.53 4.11 0.72
C ALA A 61 -19.82 3.40 0.32
N ASP A 62 -20.97 3.82 0.86
CA ASP A 62 -22.28 3.21 0.55
C ASP A 62 -22.82 3.69 -0.81
N ASP A 63 -22.51 4.93 -1.20
CA ASP A 63 -22.87 5.51 -2.49
C ASP A 63 -22.06 4.87 -3.66
N PRO A 64 -22.70 4.12 -4.58
CA PRO A 64 -22.01 3.50 -5.72
C PRO A 64 -21.34 4.51 -6.68
N GLY A 65 -21.82 5.74 -6.75
CA GLY A 65 -21.25 6.81 -7.57
C GLY A 65 -20.02 7.49 -6.95
N LEU A 66 -19.82 7.34 -5.63
CA LEU A 66 -18.65 7.86 -4.90
C LEU A 66 -17.63 6.79 -4.55
N ARG A 67 -18.06 5.54 -4.34
CA ARG A 67 -17.19 4.43 -3.90
C ARG A 67 -15.92 4.25 -4.73
N PRO A 68 -15.92 4.27 -6.09
CA PRO A 68 -14.69 4.15 -6.85
C PRO A 68 -13.67 5.27 -6.56
N ARG A 69 -14.15 6.50 -6.38
CA ARG A 69 -13.31 7.65 -6.02
C ARG A 69 -12.79 7.53 -4.59
N LEU A 70 -13.63 7.05 -3.67
CA LEU A 70 -13.21 6.77 -2.30
C LEU A 70 -12.11 5.69 -2.24
N VAL A 71 -12.21 4.64 -3.06
CA VAL A 71 -11.20 3.59 -3.18
C VAL A 71 -9.84 4.19 -3.57
N ASP A 72 -9.78 5.02 -4.61
CA ASP A 72 -8.54 5.68 -5.03
C ASP A 72 -7.98 6.60 -3.95
N GLU A 73 -8.85 7.37 -3.27
CA GLU A 73 -8.45 8.26 -2.17
C GLU A 73 -7.92 7.50 -0.95
N LEU A 74 -8.53 6.38 -0.58
CA LEU A 74 -8.07 5.53 0.52
C LEU A 74 -6.75 4.84 0.17
N LEU A 75 -6.57 4.35 -1.06
CA LEU A 75 -5.28 3.83 -1.53
C LEU A 75 -4.20 4.92 -1.53
N ARG A 76 -4.56 6.16 -1.92
CA ARG A 76 -3.70 7.34 -1.86
C ARG A 76 -3.25 7.63 -0.42
N VAL A 77 -4.17 7.79 0.53
CA VAL A 77 -3.78 8.18 1.91
C VAL A 77 -3.15 7.04 2.70
N THR A 78 -3.54 5.80 2.42
CA THR A 78 -2.90 4.64 3.04
C THR A 78 -1.50 4.42 2.47
N ALA A 79 -1.24 4.67 1.18
CA ALA A 79 0.08 4.57 0.56
C ALA A 79 0.91 3.41 1.12
N ALA A 80 0.41 2.18 0.98
CA ALA A 80 0.90 1.01 1.72
C ALA A 80 2.42 0.79 1.61
N SER A 81 2.98 1.09 0.44
CA SER A 81 4.43 1.26 0.27
C SER A 81 4.75 2.76 0.10
N PRO A 82 5.01 3.49 1.19
CA PRO A 82 5.15 4.95 1.12
C PRO A 82 6.49 5.40 0.52
N LEU A 83 7.46 4.48 0.41
CA LEU A 83 8.84 4.72 -0.02
C LEU A 83 9.21 3.75 -1.14
N LEU A 84 9.80 4.27 -2.21
CA LEU A 84 10.28 3.49 -3.36
C LEU A 84 11.79 3.71 -3.51
N PRO A 85 12.63 2.77 -3.06
CA PRO A 85 14.08 2.86 -3.21
C PRO A 85 14.52 2.74 -4.67
N ARG A 86 15.56 3.47 -5.06
CA ARG A 86 16.23 3.41 -6.36
C ARG A 86 17.74 3.53 -6.19
N VAL A 87 18.47 3.11 -7.21
CA VAL A 87 19.91 3.36 -7.34
C VAL A 87 20.12 4.07 -8.68
N ALA A 88 20.85 5.17 -8.68
CA ALA A 88 21.17 5.90 -9.90
C ALA A 88 22.08 5.06 -10.79
N ALA A 89 21.67 4.84 -12.04
CA ALA A 89 22.43 4.03 -12.98
C ALA A 89 23.59 4.79 -13.62
N ALA A 90 23.52 6.12 -13.64
CA ALA A 90 24.50 7.03 -14.22
C ALA A 90 24.47 8.38 -13.49
N ASP A 91 25.50 9.19 -13.72
CA ASP A 91 25.53 10.59 -13.28
C ASP A 91 24.41 11.41 -13.94
N GLY A 92 23.84 12.37 -13.22
CA GLY A 92 22.77 13.22 -13.71
C GLY A 92 22.28 14.23 -12.67
N SER A 93 21.04 14.70 -12.83
CA SER A 93 20.39 15.54 -11.83
C SER A 93 18.90 15.24 -11.70
N VAL A 94 18.35 15.48 -10.51
CA VAL A 94 16.92 15.35 -10.20
C VAL A 94 16.45 16.63 -9.54
N GLY A 95 15.52 17.35 -10.18
CA GLY A 95 15.04 18.64 -9.66
C GLY A 95 16.15 19.67 -9.44
N GLY A 96 17.20 19.64 -10.28
CA GLY A 96 18.38 20.49 -10.15
C GLY A 96 19.44 20.00 -9.15
N CYS A 97 19.16 18.96 -8.35
CA CYS A 97 20.16 18.38 -7.45
C CYS A 97 21.04 17.37 -8.21
N PRO A 98 22.38 17.47 -8.12
CA PRO A 98 23.28 16.50 -8.76
C PRO A 98 23.16 15.12 -8.11
N VAL A 99 23.21 14.07 -8.94
CA VAL A 99 23.17 12.67 -8.55
C VAL A 99 24.31 11.93 -9.25
N ARG A 100 25.04 11.09 -8.53
CA ARG A 100 26.13 10.26 -9.07
C ARG A 100 25.67 8.84 -9.30
N ALA A 101 26.29 8.15 -10.26
CA ALA A 101 26.11 6.73 -10.46
C ALA A 101 26.36 5.97 -9.14
N GLY A 102 25.43 5.09 -8.76
CA GLY A 102 25.47 4.33 -7.52
C GLY A 102 24.80 5.00 -6.32
N ASP A 103 24.37 6.26 -6.42
CA ASP A 103 23.64 6.93 -5.34
C ASP A 103 22.32 6.22 -5.04
N ARG A 104 22.02 6.04 -3.75
CA ARG A 104 20.75 5.48 -3.29
C ARG A 104 19.73 6.60 -3.12
N LEU A 105 18.65 6.51 -3.88
CA LEU A 105 17.54 7.47 -3.85
C LEU A 105 16.33 6.85 -3.15
N LEU A 106 15.62 7.65 -2.37
CA LEU A 106 14.33 7.28 -1.79
C LEU A 106 13.25 8.19 -2.38
N LEU A 107 12.32 7.61 -3.14
CA LEU A 107 11.17 8.34 -3.63
C LEU A 107 10.02 8.20 -2.62
N PHE A 108 9.53 9.33 -2.10
CA PHE A 108 8.46 9.35 -1.12
C PHE A 108 7.11 9.38 -1.84
N ALA A 109 6.61 8.20 -2.26
CA ALA A 109 5.36 8.06 -2.99
C ALA A 109 4.17 8.70 -2.26
N ARG A 110 4.14 8.60 -0.93
CA ARG A 110 3.15 9.29 -0.07
C ARG A 110 3.16 10.81 -0.25
N HIS A 111 4.34 11.40 -0.44
CA HIS A 111 4.47 12.85 -0.63
C HIS A 111 4.10 13.26 -2.04
N ALA A 112 4.56 12.49 -3.03
CA ALA A 112 4.23 12.73 -4.43
C ALA A 112 2.71 12.66 -4.68
N ALA A 113 2.01 11.75 -3.99
CA ALA A 113 0.56 11.62 -4.06
C ALA A 113 -0.21 12.58 -3.11
N GLU A 114 0.48 13.55 -2.49
CA GLU A 114 -0.08 14.53 -1.55
C GLU A 114 -0.86 13.94 -0.36
N ALA A 115 -0.64 12.67 -0.05
CA ALA A 115 -1.33 11.92 1.01
C ALA A 115 -1.07 12.43 2.43
N HIS A 116 -0.11 13.33 2.61
CA HIS A 116 0.22 14.00 3.87
C HIS A 116 -0.44 15.37 4.02
N ARG A 117 -1.04 15.91 2.96
CA ARG A 117 -1.64 17.25 2.94
C ARG A 117 -3.15 17.23 3.02
N ARG A 118 -3.77 16.15 2.52
CA ARG A 118 -5.21 16.05 2.33
C ARG A 118 -5.71 14.67 2.73
N ASP A 119 -6.68 14.67 3.63
CA ASP A 119 -7.52 13.53 3.98
C ASP A 119 -8.30 13.01 2.75
N PRO A 120 -8.80 11.76 2.77
CA PRO A 120 -9.54 11.21 1.64
C PRO A 120 -10.94 11.85 1.52
N ASP A 121 -11.31 12.34 0.34
CA ASP A 121 -12.65 12.88 0.04
C ASP A 121 -13.08 12.49 -1.39
N ALA A 122 -14.05 11.59 -1.53
CA ALA A 122 -14.54 11.14 -2.84
C ALA A 122 -15.32 12.22 -3.59
N ARG A 123 -15.81 13.26 -2.90
CA ARG A 123 -16.50 14.40 -3.52
C ARG A 123 -15.49 15.40 -4.09
N ARG A 124 -14.27 15.44 -3.55
CA ARG A 124 -13.16 16.29 -3.99
C ARG A 124 -11.85 15.51 -4.05
N PRO A 125 -11.78 14.48 -4.92
CA PRO A 125 -10.63 13.57 -4.95
C PRO A 125 -9.38 14.29 -5.44
N ALA A 126 -8.21 13.76 -5.08
CA ALA A 126 -6.98 14.16 -5.75
C ALA A 126 -7.06 13.83 -7.26
N PRO A 127 -6.34 14.57 -8.12
CA PRO A 127 -6.25 14.21 -9.53
C PRO A 127 -5.79 12.75 -9.70
N ALA A 128 -6.43 12.00 -10.60
CA ALA A 128 -6.19 10.56 -10.75
C ALA A 128 -4.70 10.22 -10.98
N GLY A 129 -4.00 11.03 -11.77
CA GLY A 129 -2.56 10.88 -12.00
C GLY A 129 -1.71 11.07 -10.73
N VAL A 130 -2.11 11.95 -9.82
CA VAL A 130 -1.45 12.18 -8.53
C VAL A 130 -1.73 11.02 -7.57
N ALA A 131 -3.00 10.61 -7.46
CA ALA A 131 -3.40 9.47 -6.61
C ALA A 131 -2.70 8.18 -7.02
N ALA A 132 -2.53 7.94 -8.33
CA ALA A 132 -1.88 6.75 -8.86
C ALA A 132 -0.39 6.62 -8.50
N LEU A 133 0.29 7.70 -8.10
CA LEU A 133 1.73 7.67 -7.78
C LEU A 133 2.08 6.76 -6.59
N VAL A 134 1.12 6.41 -5.73
CA VAL A 134 1.32 5.40 -4.68
C VAL A 134 1.57 4.00 -5.23
N PHE A 135 1.23 3.77 -6.49
CA PHE A 135 1.52 2.54 -7.24
C PHE A 135 2.80 2.64 -8.08
N GLY A 136 3.56 3.74 -7.98
CA GLY A 136 4.72 3.99 -8.81
C GLY A 136 4.36 4.39 -10.25
N ALA A 137 5.37 4.44 -11.12
CA ALA A 137 5.24 4.83 -12.52
C ALA A 137 6.30 4.14 -13.39
N GLY A 138 6.05 4.10 -14.69
CA GLY A 138 6.97 3.52 -15.68
C GLY A 138 7.07 1.99 -15.61
N PRO A 139 8.21 1.39 -15.99
CA PRO A 139 8.40 -0.06 -16.04
C PRO A 139 8.18 -0.81 -14.72
N HIS A 140 8.18 -0.09 -13.60
CA HIS A 140 7.95 -0.64 -12.26
C HIS A 140 6.62 -0.15 -11.65
N ALA A 141 5.68 0.31 -12.47
CA ALA A 141 4.31 0.56 -12.02
C ALA A 141 3.71 -0.75 -11.47
N CYS A 142 2.95 -0.65 -10.38
CA CYS A 142 2.43 -1.81 -9.67
C CYS A 142 1.51 -2.65 -10.59
N PRO A 143 1.86 -3.90 -10.89
CA PRO A 143 1.02 -4.76 -11.74
C PRO A 143 -0.29 -5.15 -11.02
N GLY A 144 -0.32 -5.09 -9.69
CA GLY A 144 -1.49 -5.41 -8.87
C GLY A 144 -2.44 -4.23 -8.61
N ALA A 145 -2.23 -3.06 -9.23
CA ALA A 145 -3.01 -1.86 -8.91
C ALA A 145 -4.52 -2.01 -9.21
N ALA A 146 -4.89 -2.76 -10.25
CA ALA A 146 -6.29 -3.06 -10.55
C ALA A 146 -6.91 -4.00 -9.49
N LEU A 147 -6.17 -5.05 -9.10
CA LEU A 147 -6.60 -6.00 -8.07
C LEU A 147 -6.77 -5.30 -6.71
N ALA A 148 -5.83 -4.43 -6.31
CA ALA A 148 -5.92 -3.68 -5.05
C ALA A 148 -7.17 -2.79 -5.00
N ARG A 149 -7.55 -2.16 -6.12
CA ARG A 149 -8.79 -1.38 -6.24
C ARG A 149 -10.02 -2.26 -6.10
N ALA A 150 -10.07 -3.39 -6.81
CA ALA A 150 -11.19 -4.33 -6.73
C ALA A 150 -11.37 -4.86 -5.29
N GLN A 151 -10.29 -5.31 -4.65
CA GLN A 151 -10.32 -5.79 -3.27
C GLN A 151 -10.84 -4.73 -2.29
N LEU A 152 -10.39 -3.48 -2.42
CA LEU A 152 -10.87 -2.42 -1.54
C LEU A 152 -12.31 -2.02 -1.86
N PHE A 153 -12.69 -2.00 -3.14
CA PHE A 153 -14.06 -1.73 -3.55
C PHE A 153 -15.03 -2.73 -2.93
N ASP A 154 -14.75 -4.03 -3.06
CA ASP A 154 -15.59 -5.09 -2.53
C ASP A 154 -15.66 -5.06 -1.00
N LEU A 155 -14.52 -4.81 -0.35
CA LEU A 155 -14.45 -4.65 1.11
C LEU A 155 -15.34 -3.49 1.59
N LEU A 156 -15.25 -2.33 0.93
CA LEU A 156 -16.05 -1.16 1.29
C LEU A 156 -17.54 -1.41 1.03
N ALA A 157 -17.89 -2.02 -0.11
CA ALA A 157 -19.27 -2.37 -0.43
C ALA A 157 -19.87 -3.33 0.61
N ALA A 158 -19.10 -4.32 1.07
CA ALA A 158 -19.54 -5.27 2.09
C ALA A 158 -19.70 -4.64 3.48
N LEU A 159 -18.85 -3.68 3.84
CA LEU A 159 -18.84 -3.10 5.18
C LEU A 159 -19.72 -1.86 5.32
N ALA A 160 -19.91 -1.06 4.27
CA ALA A 160 -20.63 0.21 4.35
C ALA A 160 -22.03 0.12 4.99
N PRO A 161 -22.87 -0.91 4.72
CA PRO A 161 -24.18 -1.04 5.35
C PRO A 161 -24.15 -1.17 6.87
N HIS A 162 -23.03 -1.65 7.43
CA HIS A 162 -22.84 -1.88 8.86
C HIS A 162 -22.13 -0.72 9.58
N ARG A 163 -21.71 0.30 8.83
CA ARG A 163 -21.01 1.50 9.29
C ARG A 163 -19.97 1.24 10.41
N PRO A 164 -19.03 0.29 10.24
CA PRO A 164 -18.23 -0.18 11.37
C PRO A 164 -17.45 0.94 12.08
N VAL A 165 -17.36 0.82 13.40
CA VAL A 165 -16.53 1.69 14.25
C VAL A 165 -15.34 0.93 14.81
N VAL A 166 -14.20 1.60 14.99
CA VAL A 166 -13.02 0.98 15.60
C VAL A 166 -13.24 0.84 17.11
N THR A 167 -13.26 -0.40 17.60
CA THR A 167 -13.44 -0.70 19.04
C THR A 167 -12.11 -1.01 19.73
N ARG A 168 -11.10 -1.46 18.98
CA ARG A 168 -9.75 -1.68 19.51
C ARG A 168 -8.71 -1.61 18.40
N ALA A 169 -7.66 -0.79 18.62
CA ALA A 169 -6.49 -0.75 17.76
C ALA A 169 -5.20 -0.98 18.56
N ARG A 170 -4.29 -1.80 18.01
CA ARG A 170 -2.90 -1.99 18.51
C ARG A 170 -1.97 -2.06 17.32
N VAL A 171 -1.09 -1.06 17.20
CA VAL A 171 -0.10 -0.99 16.11
C VAL A 171 0.82 -2.21 16.10
N ASP A 172 1.21 -2.65 14.91
CA ASP A 172 2.29 -3.64 14.78
C ASP A 172 3.63 -2.91 14.70
N ARG A 173 4.45 -3.05 15.75
CA ARG A 173 5.78 -2.43 15.82
C ARG A 173 6.86 -3.28 15.13
N ARG A 174 6.52 -4.47 14.63
CA ARG A 174 7.43 -5.41 13.97
C ARG A 174 7.14 -5.56 12.46
N ALA A 175 6.00 -5.06 11.99
CA ALA A 175 5.65 -5.10 10.57
C ALA A 175 6.60 -4.23 9.73
N ALA A 176 6.90 -4.69 8.52
CA ALA A 176 7.72 -3.94 7.57
C ALA A 176 6.99 -2.71 6.99
N LEU A 177 5.66 -2.76 6.94
CA LEU A 177 4.79 -1.68 6.48
C LEU A 177 3.88 -1.22 7.63
N PRO A 178 3.44 0.05 7.64
CA PRO A 178 2.52 0.54 8.66
C PRO A 178 1.22 -0.28 8.70
N GLY A 179 0.87 -0.78 9.89
CA GLY A 179 -0.32 -1.61 10.09
C GLY A 179 -0.62 -1.89 11.56
N TRP A 180 -1.58 -2.77 11.80
CA TRP A 180 -1.96 -3.17 13.15
C TRP A 180 -1.70 -4.64 13.41
N ARG A 181 -1.24 -4.92 14.63
CA ARG A 181 -1.22 -6.26 15.19
C ARG A 181 -2.63 -6.70 15.56
N VAL A 182 -3.49 -5.76 15.96
CA VAL A 182 -4.92 -5.97 16.19
C VAL A 182 -5.69 -4.73 15.75
N LEU A 183 -6.63 -4.90 14.83
CA LEU A 183 -7.71 -3.95 14.57
C LEU A 183 -9.03 -4.71 14.76
N ARG A 184 -9.83 -4.30 15.73
CA ARG A 184 -11.21 -4.78 15.91
C ARG A 184 -12.16 -3.67 15.57
N VAL A 185 -13.17 -4.03 14.78
CA VAL A 185 -14.30 -3.17 14.44
C VAL A 185 -15.58 -3.83 14.93
N GLY A 186 -16.57 -3.03 15.29
CA GLY A 186 -17.93 -3.47 15.59
C GLY A 186 -18.91 -2.71 14.69
N ALA A 187 -20.15 -3.19 14.57
CA ALA A 187 -21.19 -2.45 13.86
C ALA A 187 -21.34 -1.04 14.45
N GLY A 188 -21.40 -0.02 13.60
CA GLY A 188 -21.84 1.30 14.01
C GLY A 188 -23.34 1.27 14.25
N ALA A 189 -23.80 1.94 15.31
CA ALA A 189 -25.22 2.17 15.54
C ALA A 189 -25.81 3.05 14.43
#